data_AF-A0A5H6HQ54-F1
#
_entry.id   AF-A0A5H6HQ54-F1
#
_cell.length_a   1.000
_cell.length_b   1.000
_cell.length_c   1.000
_cell.angle_alpha   90.00
_cell.angle_beta   90.00
_cell.angle_gamma   90.00
#
_symmetry.space_group_name_H-M   'P 1'
#
loop_
_entity.id
_entity.type
_entity.pdbx_description
1 polymer ?
#
loop_
_entity_poly.entity_id
_entity_poly.type
_entity_poly.pdbx_seq_one_letter_code
_entity_poly.pdbx_strand_id
1 'polypeptide(L)'
;MDNTVKEMLDIAKRYNQALTLKSKRQISSEVEKLHSEMAPIYMKVTAENGYSEALCALSMELLHDIRWGRPTTVNEKLMSLT
;
A
#
# COMPACT_ATOMS: atom_id res chain seq x y z
N MET A 1 11.15 -9.18 10.57
CA MET A 1 10.09 -8.51 9.79
C MET A 1 10.73 -8.08 8.46
N ASP A 2 10.25 -8.60 7.34
CA ASP A 2 10.78 -8.25 6.00
C ASP A 2 10.65 -6.73 5.80
N ASN A 3 11.69 -6.07 5.26
CA ASN A 3 11.68 -4.63 5.00
C ASN A 3 10.47 -4.23 4.14
N THR A 4 10.06 -5.11 3.23
CA THR A 4 8.95 -4.90 2.30
C THR A 4 7.58 -4.85 3.00
N VAL A 5 7.37 -5.74 3.98
CA VAL A 5 6.14 -5.75 4.80
C VAL A 5 6.01 -4.46 5.60
N LYS A 6 7.13 -3.98 6.15
CA LYS A 6 7.16 -2.72 6.91
C LYS A 6 6.87 -1.51 6.02
N GLU A 7 7.45 -1.46 4.82
CA GLU A 7 7.20 -0.42 3.82
C GLU A 7 5.72 -0.38 3.41
N MET A 8 5.13 -1.54 3.09
CA MET A 8 3.71 -1.62 2.74
C MET A 8 2.79 -1.20 3.90
N LEU A 9 3.13 -1.57 5.13
CA LEU A 9 2.37 -1.19 6.31
C LEU A 9 2.39 0.33 6.53
N ASP A 10 3.55 0.98 6.32
CA ASP A 10 3.68 2.44 6.42
C ASP A 10 2.85 3.15 5.34
N ILE A 11 2.97 2.70 4.09
CA ILE A 11 2.20 3.24 2.96
C ILE A 11 0.70 3.13 3.22
N ALA A 12 0.21 1.96 3.63
CA ALA A 12 -1.21 1.75 3.90
C ALA A 12 -1.75 2.69 5.01
N LYS A 13 -0.96 2.91 6.08
CA LYS A 13 -1.33 3.84 7.16
C LYS A 13 -1.37 5.29 6.67
N ARG A 14 -0.32 5.74 5.99
CA ARG A 14 -0.23 7.10 5.43
C ARG A 14 -1.32 7.36 4.39
N TYR A 15 -1.67 6.35 3.61
CA TYR A 15 -2.75 6.43 2.64
C TYR A 15 -4.12 6.64 3.28
N ASN A 16 -4.47 5.84 4.29
CA ASN A 16 -5.72 6.05 5.03
C ASN A 16 -5.75 7.43 5.70
N GLN A 17 -4.63 7.92 6.22
CA GLN A 17 -4.54 9.30 6.75
C GLN A 17 -4.73 10.35 5.66
N ALA A 18 -4.11 10.19 4.49
CA ALA A 18 -4.22 11.12 3.37
C ALA A 18 -5.68 11.31 2.91
N LEU A 19 -6.49 10.25 2.93
CA LEU A 19 -7.91 10.31 2.58
C LEU A 19 -8.76 11.12 3.58
N THR A 20 -8.27 11.36 4.80
CA THR A 20 -8.97 12.21 5.79
C THR A 20 -8.69 13.70 5.65
N LEU A 21 -7.78 14.09 4.74
CA LEU A 21 -7.45 15.49 4.50
C LEU A 21 -8.65 16.26 3.93
N LYS A 22 -8.81 17.53 4.31
CA LYS A 22 -9.95 18.34 3.87
C LYS A 22 -9.81 18.89 2.44
N SER A 23 -8.58 19.03 1.95
CA SER A 23 -8.31 19.61 0.63
C SER A 23 -8.14 18.53 -0.43
N LYS A 24 -8.99 18.57 -1.47
CA LYS A 24 -8.87 17.67 -2.63
C LYS A 24 -7.50 17.74 -3.31
N ARG A 25 -6.90 18.93 -3.36
CA ARG A 25 -5.55 19.11 -3.92
C ARG A 25 -4.48 18.43 -3.07
N GLN A 26 -4.59 18.52 -1.74
CA GLN A 26 -3.67 17.83 -0.84
C GLN A 26 -3.85 16.32 -0.92
N ILE A 27 -5.10 15.83 -0.95
CA ILE A 27 -5.39 14.40 -1.17
C ILE A 27 -4.71 13.92 -2.45
N SER A 28 -4.96 14.58 -3.59
CA SER A 28 -4.39 14.18 -4.88
C SER A 28 -2.87 14.13 -4.84
N SER A 29 -2.23 15.16 -4.27
CA SER A 29 -0.78 15.25 -4.14
C SER A 29 -0.20 14.11 -3.28
N GLU A 30 -0.83 13.78 -2.15
CA GLU A 30 -0.33 12.72 -1.28
C GLU A 30 -0.59 11.33 -1.86
N VAL A 31 -1.75 11.11 -2.49
CA VAL A 31 -2.08 9.83 -3.15
C VAL A 31 -1.12 9.54 -4.31
N GLU A 32 -0.76 10.55 -5.11
CA GLU A 32 0.18 10.38 -6.23
C GLU A 32 1.60 10.02 -5.75
N LYS A 33 2.07 10.62 -4.64
CA LYS A 33 3.32 10.23 -4.00
C LYS A 33 3.28 8.79 -3.49
N LEU A 34 2.22 8.43 -2.78
CA LEU A 34 2.05 7.08 -2.24
C LEU A 34 1.94 6.02 -3.34
N HIS A 35 1.29 6.34 -4.46
CA HIS A 35 1.28 5.48 -5.65
C HIS A 35 2.70 5.27 -6.19
N SER A 36 3.49 6.35 -6.29
CA SER A 36 4.87 6.29 -6.77
C SER A 36 5.79 5.49 -5.84
N GLU A 37 5.54 5.53 -4.53
CA GLU A 37 6.24 4.69 -3.53
C GLU A 37 5.81 3.22 -3.60
N MET A 38 4.52 2.95 -3.82
CA MET A 38 3.98 1.57 -3.85
C MET A 38 4.28 0.82 -5.15
N ALA A 39 4.33 1.52 -6.29
CA ALA A 39 4.57 0.91 -7.60
C ALA A 39 5.84 0.02 -7.67
N PRO A 40 7.03 0.45 -7.22
CA PRO A 40 8.22 -0.41 -7.23
C PRO A 40 8.11 -1.59 -6.26
N ILE A 41 7.40 -1.45 -5.14
CA ILE A 41 7.16 -2.54 -4.20
C ILE A 41 6.29 -3.60 -4.86
N TYR A 42 5.20 -3.20 -5.51
CA TYR A 42 4.34 -4.12 -6.26
C TYR A 42 5.10 -4.92 -7.33
N MET A 43 5.99 -4.27 -8.08
CA MET A 43 6.84 -4.93 -9.09
C MET A 43 7.84 -5.93 -8.47
N LYS A 44 8.23 -5.72 -7.21
CA LYS A 44 9.16 -6.58 -6.48
C LYS A 44 8.44 -7.75 -5.79
N VAL A 45 7.26 -7.52 -5.22
CA VAL A 45 6.50 -8.52 -4.47
C VAL A 45 5.74 -9.42 -5.44
N THR A 46 6.47 -10.37 -6.02
CA THR A 46 5.93 -11.40 -6.91
C THR A 46 6.36 -12.79 -6.44
N ALA A 47 5.62 -13.81 -6.90
CA ALA A 47 5.97 -15.19 -6.63
C ALA A 47 7.34 -15.58 -7.23
N GLU A 48 7.74 -14.98 -8.37
CA GLU A 48 9.05 -15.25 -8.97
C GLU A 48 10.21 -14.78 -8.08
N ASN A 49 9.98 -13.73 -7.28
CA ASN A 49 10.95 -13.22 -6.31
C ASN A 49 10.89 -13.95 -4.95
N GLY A 50 10.13 -15.04 -4.84
CA GLY A 50 10.06 -15.87 -3.63
C GLY A 50 9.12 -15.34 -2.54
N TYR A 51 8.26 -14.36 -2.85
CA TYR A 51 7.27 -13.85 -1.91
C TYR A 51 6.04 -14.76 -1.83
N SER A 52 5.39 -14.77 -0.66
CA SER A 52 4.17 -15.55 -0.46
C SER A 52 3.00 -15.00 -1.28
N GLU A 53 2.11 -15.88 -1.73
CA GLU A 53 0.88 -15.49 -2.44
C GLU A 53 0.07 -14.46 -1.65
N ALA A 54 0.00 -14.61 -0.32
CA ALA A 54 -0.67 -13.66 0.56
C ALA A 54 -0.07 -12.25 0.46
N LEU A 55 1.25 -12.12 0.47
CA LEU A 55 1.90 -10.81 0.38
C LEU A 55 1.76 -10.21 -1.03
N CYS A 56 1.85 -11.02 -2.07
CA CYS A 56 1.57 -10.62 -3.46
C CYS A 56 0.14 -10.11 -3.64
N ALA A 57 -0.85 -10.79 -3.04
CA ALA A 57 -2.24 -10.35 -3.08
C ALA A 57 -2.44 -9.01 -2.36
N LEU A 58 -1.81 -8.83 -1.19
CA LEU A 58 -1.89 -7.58 -0.45
C LEU A 58 -1.17 -6.42 -1.13
N SER A 59 -0.06 -6.67 -1.85
CA SER A 59 0.64 -5.62 -2.60
C SER A 59 -0.22 -5.14 -3.77
N MET A 60 -0.90 -6.07 -4.45
CA MET A 60 -1.86 -5.75 -5.51
C MET A 60 -3.07 -5.00 -4.97
N GLU A 61 -3.66 -5.45 -3.86
CA GLU A 61 -4.80 -4.80 -3.21
C GLU A 61 -4.48 -3.35 -2.86
N LEU A 62 -3.35 -3.11 -2.19
CA LEU A 62 -2.94 -1.76 -1.77
C LEU A 62 -2.73 -0.82 -2.97
N LEU A 63 -2.06 -1.29 -4.02
CA LEU A 63 -1.87 -0.48 -5.23
C LEU A 63 -3.21 -0.13 -5.90
N HIS A 64 -4.14 -1.09 -5.94
CA HIS A 64 -5.48 -0.87 -6.47
C HIS A 64 -6.27 0.14 -5.64
N ASP A 65 -6.28 0.01 -4.32
CA ASP A 65 -6.96 0.96 -3.43
C ASP A 65 -6.45 2.37 -3.65
N ILE A 66 -5.12 2.56 -3.67
CA ILE A 66 -4.47 3.84 -3.97
C ILE A 66 -4.94 4.40 -5.31
N ARG A 67 -4.91 3.59 -6.38
CA ARG A 67 -5.33 4.00 -7.73
C ARG A 67 -6.80 4.42 -7.80
N TRP A 68 -7.67 3.77 -7.04
CA TRP A 68 -9.11 4.03 -7.05
C TRP A 68 -9.57 5.03 -5.97
N GLY A 69 -8.66 5.50 -5.11
CA GLY A 69 -8.99 6.47 -4.05
C GLY A 69 -9.89 5.89 -2.95
N ARG A 70 -9.79 4.58 -2.67
CA ARG A 70 -10.64 3.89 -1.68
C ARG A 70 -9.87 3.64 -0.39
N PRO A 71 -10.47 3.79 0.81
CA PRO A 71 -9.82 3.36 2.05
C PRO A 71 -9.35 1.91 1.98
N THR A 72 -8.17 1.63 2.52
CA THR A 72 -7.57 0.29 2.48
C THR A 72 -7.62 -0.38 3.84
N THR A 73 -7.72 -1.71 3.84
CA THR A 73 -7.59 -2.55 5.05
C THR A 73 -6.27 -3.32 5.08
N VAL A 74 -5.39 -3.09 4.10
CA VAL A 74 -4.12 -3.82 3.96
C VAL A 74 -3.23 -3.64 5.19
N ASN A 75 -3.27 -2.51 5.88
CA ASN A 75 -2.54 -2.31 7.13
C ASN A 75 -2.97 -3.32 8.22
N GLU A 76 -4.26 -3.62 8.33
CA GLU A 76 -4.80 -4.58 9.31
C GLU A 76 -4.44 -6.01 8.91
N LYS A 77 -4.59 -6.34 7.63
CA LYS A 77 -4.25 -7.65 7.07
C LYS A 77 -2.75 -7.94 7.21
N LEU A 78 -1.88 -6.97 6.95
CA LEU A 78 -0.42 -7.13 7.15
C LEU A 78 -0.05 -7.37 8.61
N MET A 79 -0.72 -6.72 9.57
CA MET A 79 -0.49 -6.97 11.00
C MET A 79 -0.92 -8.38 11.43
N SER A 80 -1.90 -8.98 10.75
CA SER A 80 -2.32 -10.36 11.02
C SER A 80 -1.40 -11.43 10.44
N LEU A 81 -0.45 -11.05 9.57
CA LEU A 81 0.55 -11.96 8.97
C LEU A 81 1.86 -12.03 9.77
N THR A 82 2.03 -11.18 10.79
CA THR A 82 3.19 -11.11 11.69
C THR A 82 2.86 -11.61 13.07
#